data_AF-A0A9X8ZZH7-F1
#
_entry.id   AF-A0A9X8ZZH7-F1
#
_cell.length_a   1.000
_cell.length_b   1.000
_cell.length_c   1.000
_cell.angle_alpha   90.00
_cell.angle_beta   90.00
_cell.angle_gamma   90.00
#
_symmetry.space_group_name_H-M   'P 1'
#
loop_
_entity.id
_entity.type
_entity.pdbx_description
1 polymer ?
#
loop_
_entity_poly.entity_id
_entity_poly.type
_entity_poly.pdbx_seq_one_letter_code
_entity_poly.pdbx_strand_id
1 'polypeptide(L)' 'MTNDLIQLIDSLMVNIPAGEVVLRDDRIKKEWLVQIQPFLLAKYAVTTELYDAITNSTLN' A
#
# COMPACT_ATOMS: atom_id res chain seq x y z
N MET A 1 10.11 13.72 15.63
CA MET A 1 10.73 12.54 14.99
C MET A 1 9.68 11.52 14.56
N THR A 2 8.99 10.81 15.48
CA THR A 2 7.98 9.81 15.09
C THR A 2 6.74 10.41 14.42
N ASN A 3 6.29 11.57 14.88
CA ASN A 3 5.14 12.27 14.30
C ASN A 3 5.42 12.74 12.86
N ASP A 4 6.64 13.18 12.58
CA ASP A 4 7.05 13.64 11.25
C ASP A 4 7.07 12.49 10.23
N LEU A 5 7.48 11.30 10.68
CA LEU A 5 7.48 10.09 9.85
C LEU A 5 6.06 9.63 9.51
N ILE A 6 5.13 9.70 10.46
CA ILE A 6 3.71 9.39 10.22
C ILE A 6 3.13 10.38 9.20
N GLN A 7 3.39 11.68 9.36
CA GLN A 7 2.93 12.70 8.40
C GLN A 7 3.52 12.47 7.00
N LEU A 8 4.79 12.07 6.89
CA LEU A 8 5.39 11.71 5.62
C LEU A 8 4.68 10.50 4.99
N ILE A 9 4.43 9.44 5.75
CA ILE A 9 3.74 8.24 5.26
C ILE A 9 2.32 8.57 4.81
N ASP A 10 1.57 9.36 5.59
CA ASP A 10 0.21 9.80 5.26
C ASP A 10 0.19 10.59 3.93
N SER A 11 1.20 11.43 3.69
CA SER A 11 1.32 12.18 2.43
C SER A 11 1.58 11.31 1.19
N LEU A 12 2.08 10.08 1.39
CA LEU A 12 2.35 9.10 0.35
C LEU A 12 1.18 8.13 0.13
N MET A 13 0.11 8.22 0.93
CA MET A 13 -1.08 7.41 0.77
C MET A 13 -2.02 8.01 -0.28
N VAL A 14 -2.53 7.16 -1.16
CA VAL A 14 -3.51 7.52 -2.18
C VAL A 14 -4.85 6.92 -1.81
N ASN A 15 -5.90 7.73 -1.85
CA ASN A 15 -7.25 7.26 -1.65
C ASN A 15 -7.75 6.54 -2.91
N ILE A 16 -8.04 5.25 -2.76
CA ILE A 16 -8.70 4.43 -3.78
C ILE A 16 -10.20 4.43 -3.47
N PRO A 17 -11.05 4.97 -4.36
CA PRO A 17 -12.48 5.02 -4.14
C PRO A 17 -13.11 3.63 -4.15
N ALA A 18 -14.33 3.52 -3.62
CA ALA A 18 -15.14 2.32 -3.81
C ALA A 18 -15.35 2.07 -5.29
N GLY A 19 -15.44 0.80 -5.66
CA GLY A 19 -15.73 0.44 -7.04
C GLY A 19 -15.73 -1.05 -7.27
N GLU A 20 -15.97 -1.38 -8.52
CA GLU A 20 -15.97 -2.73 -9.02
C GLU A 20 -14.68 -2.99 -9.79
N VAL A 21 -14.01 -4.10 -9.48
CA VAL A 21 -12.80 -4.54 -10.17
C VAL A 21 -13.01 -5.96 -10.68
N VAL A 22 -12.67 -6.18 -11.94
CA VAL A 22 -12.59 -7.52 -12.52
C VAL A 22 -11.19 -8.07 -12.24
N LEU A 23 -11.11 -9.04 -11.35
CA LEU A 23 -9.89 -9.80 -11.11
C LEU A 23 -9.75 -10.90 -12.16
N ARG A 24 -8.51 -11.16 -12.56
CA ARG A 24 -8.20 -12.14 -13.58
C ARG A 24 -6.99 -12.98 -13.18
N ASP A 25 -7.13 -14.28 -13.38
CA ASP A 25 -6.01 -15.22 -13.40
C ASP A 25 -5.85 -15.77 -14.82
N ASP A 26 -4.82 -15.30 -15.51
CA ASP A 26 -4.52 -15.68 -16.89
C ASP A 26 -4.01 -17.13 -17.03
N ARG A 27 -3.49 -17.74 -15.95
CA ARG A 27 -2.98 -19.13 -15.99
C ARG A 27 -4.12 -20.13 -16.06
N ILE A 28 -5.21 -19.87 -15.33
CA ILE A 28 -6.42 -20.71 -15.31
C ILE A 28 -7.58 -20.10 -16.12
N LYS A 29 -7.36 -18.96 -16.79
CA LYS A 29 -8.36 -18.21 -17.58
C LYS A 29 -9.64 -17.91 -16.82
N LYS A 30 -9.50 -17.54 -15.54
CA LYS A 30 -10.65 -17.24 -14.68
C LYS A 30 -10.72 -15.74 -14.46
N GLU A 31 -11.91 -15.19 -14.64
CA GLU A 31 -12.24 -13.82 -14.29
C GLU A 31 -13.36 -13.83 -13.26
N TRP A 32 -13.29 -12.92 -12.29
CA TRP A 32 -14.38 -12.70 -11.35
C TRP A 32 -14.42 -11.25 -10.89
N LEU A 33 -15.63 -10.79 -10.62
CA LEU A 33 -15.93 -9.43 -10.28
C LEU A 33 -15.96 -9.28 -8.76
N VAL A 34 -15.28 -8.26 -8.25
CA VAL A 34 -15.18 -7.96 -6.81
C VAL A 34 -15.57 -6.51 -6.55
N GLN A 35 -16.40 -6.31 -5.54
CA GLN A 35 -16.69 -4.99 -4.99
C GLN A 35 -15.64 -4.63 -3.94
N ILE A 36 -14.96 -3.50 -4.13
CA ILE A 36 -13.94 -3.00 -3.22
C ILE A 36 -14.49 -1.75 -2.51
N GLN A 37 -14.35 -1.72 -1.19
CA GLN A 37 -14.67 -0.55 -0.36
C GLN A 37 -13.52 0.48 -0.43
N PRO A 38 -13.77 1.77 -0.16
CA PRO A 38 -12.71 2.77 -0.21
C PRO A 38 -11.59 2.43 0.78
N PHE A 39 -10.34 2.61 0.36
CA PHE A 39 -9.17 2.36 1.19
C PHE A 39 -7.97 3.21 0.76
N LEU A 40 -6.95 3.28 1.61
CA LEU A 40 -5.69 3.95 1.30
C LEU A 40 -4.68 2.94 0.78
N LEU A 41 -4.00 3.28 -0.30
CA LEU A 41 -2.89 2.51 -0.85
C LEU A 41 -1.64 3.39 -0.95
N ALA A 42 -0.51 2.89 -0.46
CA ALA A 42 0.75 3.61 -0.60
C ALA A 42 1.10 3.80 -2.08
N LYS A 43 1.52 5.02 -2.44
CA LYS A 43 1.93 5.37 -3.81
C LYS A 43 3.16 4.60 -4.27
N TYR A 44 4.03 4.23 -3.33
CA TYR A 44 5.28 3.51 -3.57
C TYR A 44 5.36 2.30 -2.64
N ALA A 45 6.08 1.27 -3.07
CA ALA A 45 6.42 0.14 -2.22
C ALA A 45 7.30 0.60 -1.04
N VAL A 46 7.23 -0.14 0.07
CA VAL A 46 8.09 0.10 1.24
C VAL A 46 9.55 -0.12 0.84
N THR A 47 10.38 0.90 1.05
CA THR A 47 11.83 0.84 0.82
C THR A 47 12.56 0.31 2.05
N THR A 48 13.78 -0.22 1.88
CA THR A 48 14.64 -0.63 2.99
C THR A 48 14.90 0.53 3.96
N GLU A 49 15.16 1.73 3.43
CA GLU A 49 15.33 2.95 4.25
C GLU A 49 14.11 3.25 5.12
N LEU A 50 12.90 3.17 4.56
CA LEU A 50 11.66 3.39 5.32
C LEU A 50 11.45 2.31 6.38
N TYR A 51 11.75 1.06 6.04
CA TYR A 51 11.66 -0.06 6.98
C TYR A 51 12.64 0.09 8.15
N ASP A 52 13.89 0.42 7.88
CA ASP A 52 14.93 0.61 8.90
C ASP A 52 14.60 1.80 9.81
N ALA A 53 14.10 2.91 9.22
CA ALA A 53 13.66 4.10 9.95
C ALA A 53 12.50 3.82 10.92
N ILE A 54 11.59 2.91 10.58
CA ILE A 54 10.45 2.53 11.45
C ILE A 54 10.88 1.50 12.50
N THR A 55 11.67 0.50 12.10
CA THR A 55 11.99 -0.64 12.97
C THR A 55 13.14 -0.36 13.93
N ASN A 56 13.84 0.78 13.82
CA ASN A 56 15.10 1.04 14.52
C ASN A 56 16.13 -0.08 14.31
N SER A 57 16.01 -0.83 13.21
CA SER A 57 17.00 -1.82 12.80
C SER A 57 18.17 -1.06 12.18
N THR A 58 18.96 -0.37 13.00
CA THR A 58 20.32 -0.04 12.57
C THR A 58 21.02 -1.38 12.37
N LEU A 59 21.38 -1.69 11.12
CA LEU A 59 22.25 -2.82 10.78
C LEU A 59 23.36 -2.90 11.83
N ASN A 60 23.32 -3.95 12.67
CA ASN A 60 24.40 -4.28 13.59
C ASN A 60 25.66 -4.68 12.80
#